data_AF-A0AAN6UWI1-F1
#
_entry.id   AF-A0AAN6UWI1-F1
#
_cell.length_a   1.000
_cell.length_b   1.000
_cell.length_c   1.000
_cell.angle_alpha   90.00
_cell.angle_beta   90.00
_cell.angle_gamma   90.00
#
_symmetry.space_group_name_H-M   'P 1'
#
loop_
_entity.id
_entity.type
_entity.pdbx_description
1 polymer ?
#
loop_
_entity_poly.entity_id
_entity_poly.type
_entity_poly.pdbx_seq_one_letter_code
_entity_poly.pdbx_strand_id
1 'polypeptide(L)'
;MLRACRLCIICAKPREANTLVESYHLGLGTKISGDHVDGIPERHDFHVGEFELKDGSKVSYYVTNTSRQGIQTFAMESATLFSILKPEFAIHVGVCAAISDQNIAVEDVIFGERALNYEEGKWAMKDDKLVFMPEVKVSEVKGASMDGFIRQAEQPRYKYGDFVSGCAVRMDASFIFDRVRNTALRDVAALDMEASAFLQACECTGVKSLGVIKGVSDMGDHNKGLGHDKHYRPALCRAAEAAKAFIKYKWETMPETDVDRSKEFGVVLAQGYFDNFIDRVVQKLNTGGYKTEIAVKGLRIVLPKKRTRRGSREEDYNVESFSPIALALLVQQHGLEEVALKGPPRQTNVYLKGSFVVDFPTTLPAGLAILTAGERRDKQVELFKESLADKIEAFGDFVRVITWEEFEAL
;
A
#
# COMPACT_ATOMS: atom_id res chain seq x y z
N MET A 1 7.16 0.52 9.96
CA MET A 1 7.55 1.73 9.19
C MET A 1 7.24 1.58 7.70
N LEU A 2 7.75 0.57 6.98
CA LEU A 2 7.52 0.41 5.54
C LEU A 2 6.05 0.24 5.14
N ARG A 3 5.27 -0.56 5.90
CA ARG A 3 3.80 -0.70 5.69
C ARG A 3 3.00 0.59 5.90
N ALA A 4 3.60 1.62 6.49
CA ALA A 4 2.96 2.94 6.64
C ALA A 4 3.25 3.86 5.45
N CYS A 5 4.15 3.47 4.55
CA CYS A 5 4.41 4.20 3.32
C CYS A 5 3.31 3.92 2.31
N ARG A 6 2.71 4.97 1.76
CA ARG A 6 1.63 4.82 0.77
C ARG A 6 2.15 4.46 -0.61
N LEU A 7 3.40 4.82 -0.92
CA LEU A 7 4.00 4.64 -2.24
C LEU A 7 5.25 3.75 -2.21
N CYS A 8 5.31 2.81 -3.15
CA CYS A 8 6.50 2.05 -3.49
C CYS A 8 7.09 2.55 -4.83
N ILE A 9 8.37 2.89 -4.84
CA ILE A 9 9.15 3.11 -6.06
C ILE A 9 10.05 1.89 -6.25
N ILE A 10 9.82 1.10 -7.29
CA ILE A 10 10.54 -0.15 -7.51
C ILE A 10 11.42 -0.08 -8.77
N CYS A 11 12.66 -0.55 -8.64
CA CYS A 11 13.63 -0.67 -9.74
C CYS A 11 13.95 -2.13 -10.05
N ALA A 12 14.50 -2.42 -11.23
CA ALA A 12 14.80 -3.79 -11.64
C ALA A 12 16.09 -4.34 -10.99
N LYS A 13 16.98 -3.45 -10.53
CA LYS A 13 18.28 -3.83 -9.96
C LYS A 13 18.70 -2.95 -8.78
N PRO A 14 19.58 -3.44 -7.89
CA PRO A 14 20.15 -2.66 -6.79
C PRO A 14 20.85 -1.36 -7.24
N ARG A 15 21.63 -1.43 -8.33
CA ARG A 15 22.34 -0.26 -8.87
C ARG A 15 21.37 0.87 -9.27
N GLU A 16 20.19 0.52 -9.76
CA GLU A 16 19.18 1.50 -10.16
C GLU A 16 18.60 2.21 -8.93
N ALA A 17 18.14 1.44 -7.95
CA ALA A 17 17.62 2.01 -6.70
C ALA A 17 18.65 2.91 -5.99
N ASN A 18 19.91 2.48 -5.93
CA ASN A 18 20.99 3.29 -5.35
C ASN A 18 21.21 4.60 -6.14
N THR A 19 21.22 4.53 -7.48
CA THR A 19 21.37 5.73 -8.31
C THR A 19 20.18 6.67 -8.16
N LEU A 20 18.96 6.12 -8.06
CA LEU A 20 17.78 6.91 -7.71
C LEU A 20 18.02 7.63 -6.40
N VAL A 21 18.32 6.91 -5.32
CA VAL A 21 18.56 7.47 -3.97
C VAL A 21 19.59 8.61 -4.00
N GLU A 22 20.70 8.43 -4.72
CA GLU A 22 21.75 9.44 -4.90
C GLU A 22 21.27 10.67 -5.69
N SER A 23 20.62 10.46 -6.85
CA SER A 23 20.23 11.52 -7.78
C SER A 23 19.14 12.44 -7.24
N TYR A 24 18.29 11.90 -6.38
CA TYR A 24 17.00 12.51 -6.08
C TYR A 24 17.06 13.64 -5.05
N HIS A 25 18.20 13.83 -4.38
CA HIS A 25 18.34 14.63 -3.16
C HIS A 25 17.15 14.41 -2.19
N LEU A 26 16.60 13.20 -2.16
CA LEU A 26 15.27 12.93 -1.59
C LEU A 26 15.23 12.97 -0.05
N GLY A 27 16.32 13.36 0.60
CA GLY A 27 16.40 13.33 2.06
C GLY A 27 16.14 11.92 2.62
N LEU A 28 16.52 10.88 1.87
CA LEU A 28 16.33 9.48 2.27
C LEU A 28 17.27 9.16 3.44
N GLY A 29 16.80 9.50 4.63
CA GLY A 29 17.62 9.45 5.85
C GLY A 29 17.75 8.05 6.45
N THR A 30 16.93 7.08 6.01
CA THR A 30 16.89 5.75 6.65
C THR A 30 16.87 4.64 5.61
N LYS A 31 17.94 3.85 5.63
CA LYS A 31 18.01 2.55 4.96
C LYS A 31 17.52 1.47 5.93
N ILE A 32 16.63 0.60 5.48
CA ILE A 32 16.12 -0.56 6.23
C ILE A 32 16.50 -1.81 5.44
N SER A 33 17.21 -2.74 6.07
CA SER A 33 17.48 -4.07 5.50
C SER A 33 16.21 -4.92 5.49
N GLY A 34 16.04 -5.74 4.47
CA GLY A 34 14.98 -6.75 4.40
C GLY A 34 14.99 -7.72 5.58
N ASP A 35 16.16 -7.97 6.19
CA ASP A 35 16.32 -8.79 7.40
C ASP A 35 15.50 -8.28 8.59
N HIS A 36 15.17 -6.99 8.58
CA HIS A 36 14.40 -6.33 9.62
C HIS A 36 12.90 -6.24 9.26
N VAL A 37 12.47 -6.92 8.21
CA VAL A 37 11.09 -6.88 7.72
C VAL A 37 10.53 -8.28 7.62
N ASP A 38 9.59 -8.61 8.51
CA ASP A 38 8.99 -9.93 8.60
C ASP A 38 8.41 -10.40 7.25
N GLY A 39 8.83 -11.60 6.82
CA GLY A 39 8.40 -12.24 5.59
C GLY A 39 9.16 -11.81 4.34
N ILE A 40 10.06 -10.82 4.41
CA ILE A 40 10.86 -10.37 3.26
C ILE A 40 12.23 -11.06 3.29
N PRO A 41 12.70 -11.63 2.16
CA PRO A 41 14.03 -12.21 2.09
C PRO A 41 15.15 -11.16 2.29
N GLU A 42 16.29 -11.62 2.81
CA GLU A 42 17.47 -10.80 3.19
C GLU A 42 18.10 -9.95 2.06
N ARG A 43 17.66 -10.15 0.82
CA ARG A 43 18.26 -9.56 -0.39
C ARG A 43 17.66 -8.22 -0.81
N HIS A 44 16.73 -7.67 -0.03
CA HIS A 44 16.07 -6.40 -0.35
C HIS A 44 16.55 -5.29 0.57
N ASP A 45 16.82 -4.14 -0.04
CA ASP A 45 17.08 -2.90 0.67
C ASP A 45 15.93 -1.93 0.44
N PHE A 46 15.56 -1.20 1.49
CA PHE A 46 14.53 -0.18 1.44
C PHE A 46 15.10 1.18 1.85
N HIS A 47 14.84 2.20 1.04
CA HIS A 47 15.21 3.58 1.35
C HIS A 47 13.92 4.38 1.55
N VAL A 48 13.70 4.89 2.76
CA VAL A 48 12.46 5.59 3.13
C VAL A 48 12.62 7.10 3.01
N GLY A 49 11.60 7.77 2.47
CA GLY A 49 11.55 9.22 2.38
C GLY A 49 10.15 9.79 2.41
N GLU A 50 10.09 11.12 2.31
CA GLU A 50 8.85 11.89 2.31
C GLU A 50 8.85 12.93 1.18
N PHE A 51 7.71 13.10 0.51
CA PHE A 51 7.45 14.27 -0.32
C PHE A 51 6.63 15.27 0.48
N GLU A 52 7.04 16.53 0.48
CA GLU A 52 6.18 17.64 0.88
C GLU A 52 5.39 18.12 -0.33
N LEU A 53 4.06 18.16 -0.18
CA LEU A 53 3.11 18.67 -1.18
C LEU A 53 2.92 20.18 -1.00
N LYS A 54 2.27 20.83 -1.97
CA LYS A 54 2.02 22.29 -1.94
C LYS A 54 1.18 22.77 -0.75
N ASP A 55 0.31 21.91 -0.23
CA ASP A 55 -0.51 22.19 0.95
C ASP A 55 0.23 21.95 2.29
N GLY A 56 1.51 21.55 2.23
CA GLY A 56 2.33 21.23 3.39
C GLY A 56 2.13 19.81 3.93
N SER A 57 1.20 19.03 3.38
CA SER A 57 1.05 17.62 3.73
C SER A 57 2.25 16.81 3.25
N LYS A 58 2.48 15.66 3.90
CA LYS A 58 3.62 14.80 3.62
C LYS A 58 3.17 13.42 3.14
N VAL A 59 3.86 12.93 2.12
CA VAL A 59 3.64 11.60 1.54
C VAL A 59 4.87 10.74 1.77
N SER A 60 4.73 9.72 2.60
CA SER A 60 5.77 8.74 2.85
C SER A 60 5.85 7.71 1.72
N TYR A 61 7.07 7.39 1.30
CA TYR A 61 7.36 6.37 0.29
C TYR A 61 8.63 5.59 0.63
N TYR A 62 8.81 4.45 -0.03
CA TYR A 62 10.10 3.76 -0.04
C TYR A 62 10.54 3.44 -1.46
N VAL A 63 11.86 3.47 -1.67
CA VAL A 63 12.52 2.97 -2.87
C VAL A 63 13.09 1.59 -2.58
N THR A 64 12.85 0.64 -3.47
CA THR A 64 13.45 -0.71 -3.40
C THR A 64 13.75 -1.25 -4.79
N ASN A 65 14.24 -2.48 -4.86
CA ASN A 65 14.58 -3.15 -6.10
C ASN A 65 14.35 -4.67 -6.00
N THR A 66 14.37 -5.30 -7.16
CA THR A 66 14.48 -6.74 -7.30
C THR A 66 15.94 -7.17 -7.41
N SER A 67 16.22 -8.41 -7.06
CA SER A 67 17.59 -8.96 -6.95
C SER A 67 18.34 -8.99 -8.29
N ARG A 68 17.62 -9.11 -9.41
CA ARG A 68 18.15 -9.05 -10.78
C ARG A 68 17.07 -8.64 -11.78
N GLN A 69 17.52 -8.18 -12.95
CA GLN A 69 16.65 -7.94 -14.10
C GLN A 69 16.01 -9.23 -14.63
N GLY A 70 14.87 -9.05 -15.30
CA GLY A 70 14.13 -10.11 -15.97
C GLY A 70 12.75 -10.31 -15.40
N ILE A 71 11.83 -10.62 -16.31
CA ILE A 71 10.39 -10.67 -16.06
C ILE A 71 9.99 -11.61 -14.91
N GLN A 72 10.61 -12.79 -14.82
CA GLN A 72 10.29 -13.81 -13.81
C GLN A 72 10.69 -13.38 -12.41
N THR A 73 11.93 -12.92 -12.25
CA THR A 73 12.43 -12.41 -10.97
C THR A 73 11.61 -11.21 -10.56
N PHE A 74 11.35 -10.29 -11.49
CA PHE A 74 10.62 -9.07 -11.17
C PHE A 74 9.19 -9.37 -10.73
N ALA A 75 8.45 -10.19 -11.48
CA ALA A 75 7.08 -10.57 -11.13
C ALA A 75 6.98 -11.23 -9.76
N MET A 76 7.82 -12.23 -9.49
CA MET A 76 7.81 -12.97 -8.22
C MET A 76 8.15 -12.06 -7.03
N GLU A 77 9.24 -11.29 -7.13
CA GLU A 77 9.70 -10.47 -6.00
C GLU A 77 8.78 -9.27 -5.78
N SER A 78 8.35 -8.57 -6.83
CA SER A 78 7.40 -7.45 -6.69
C SER A 78 6.06 -7.91 -6.12
N ALA A 79 5.48 -9.02 -6.59
CA ALA A 79 4.23 -9.54 -6.06
C ALA A 79 4.37 -9.98 -4.59
N THR A 80 5.50 -10.59 -4.21
CA THR A 80 5.80 -10.93 -2.81
C THR A 80 5.89 -9.68 -1.94
N LEU A 81 6.68 -8.69 -2.38
CA LEU A 81 6.84 -7.41 -1.68
C LEU A 81 5.50 -6.69 -1.53
N PHE A 82 4.69 -6.62 -2.58
CA PHE A 82 3.38 -5.95 -2.57
C PHE A 82 2.38 -6.66 -1.67
N SER A 83 2.39 -7.99 -1.64
CA SER A 83 1.51 -8.78 -0.76
C SER A 83 1.84 -8.59 0.72
N ILE A 84 3.13 -8.47 1.04
CA ILE A 84 3.62 -8.30 2.43
C ILE A 84 3.50 -6.86 2.89
N LEU A 85 4.00 -5.91 2.08
CA LEU A 85 4.10 -4.50 2.47
C LEU A 85 2.81 -3.72 2.21
N LYS A 86 1.98 -4.20 1.28
CA LYS A 86 0.69 -3.61 0.89
C LYS A 86 0.76 -2.08 0.70
N PRO A 87 1.70 -1.55 -0.12
CA PRO A 87 1.67 -0.14 -0.46
C PRO A 87 0.36 0.16 -1.19
N GLU A 88 -0.20 1.35 -0.98
CA GLU A 88 -1.42 1.76 -1.69
C GLU A 88 -1.14 1.95 -3.19
N PHE A 89 0.01 2.55 -3.49
CA PHE A 89 0.46 2.85 -4.83
C PHE A 89 1.85 2.27 -5.11
N ALA A 90 2.11 1.93 -6.37
CA ALA A 90 3.45 1.58 -6.83
C ALA A 90 3.77 2.24 -8.16
N ILE A 91 5.05 2.53 -8.40
CA ILE A 91 5.57 3.03 -9.68
C ILE A 91 6.88 2.32 -10.01
N HIS A 92 7.04 1.92 -11.27
CA HIS A 92 8.30 1.33 -11.73
C HIS A 92 9.16 2.39 -12.41
N VAL A 93 10.38 2.56 -11.89
CA VAL A 93 11.38 3.47 -12.43
C VAL A 93 12.62 2.68 -12.85
N GLY A 94 13.21 3.01 -14.01
CA GLY A 94 14.41 2.33 -14.50
C GLY A 94 14.90 2.89 -15.83
N VAL A 95 15.56 2.05 -16.62
CA VAL A 95 15.96 2.37 -18.00
C VAL A 95 15.38 1.40 -19.02
N CYS A 96 15.30 1.84 -20.27
CA CYS A 96 14.81 1.06 -21.39
C CYS A 96 15.60 1.34 -22.67
N ALA A 97 15.42 0.48 -23.66
CA ALA A 97 15.75 0.78 -25.03
C ALA A 97 14.57 1.46 -25.73
N ALA A 98 14.84 2.39 -26.64
CA ALA A 98 13.84 2.97 -27.53
C ALA A 98 14.16 2.62 -28.99
N ILE A 99 13.41 3.21 -29.92
CA ILE A 99 13.67 3.13 -31.36
C ILE A 99 13.69 4.55 -31.94
N SER A 100 14.62 4.78 -32.86
CA SER A 100 14.92 6.11 -33.40
C SER A 100 13.82 6.69 -34.30
N ASP A 101 12.86 5.88 -34.75
CA ASP A 101 11.82 6.27 -35.71
C ASP A 101 10.66 7.08 -35.09
N GLN A 102 10.63 7.24 -33.76
CA GLN A 102 9.57 7.96 -33.03
C GLN A 102 9.99 9.32 -32.47
N ASN A 103 11.07 9.94 -33.00
CA ASN A 103 11.61 11.19 -32.46
C ASN A 103 11.94 11.09 -30.95
N ILE A 104 12.47 9.93 -30.56
CA ILE A 104 12.97 9.63 -29.22
C ILE A 104 14.49 9.57 -29.31
N ALA A 105 15.16 10.27 -28.40
CA ALA A 105 16.61 10.29 -28.31
C ALA A 105 17.11 9.53 -27.07
N VAL A 106 18.40 9.17 -27.08
CA VAL A 106 19.07 8.64 -25.88
C VAL A 106 19.00 9.71 -24.78
N GLU A 107 18.74 9.27 -23.55
CA GLU A 107 18.46 10.07 -22.36
C GLU A 107 17.15 10.88 -22.38
N ASP A 108 16.24 10.62 -23.32
CA ASP A 108 14.83 10.99 -23.13
C ASP A 108 14.18 10.12 -22.04
N VAL A 109 13.00 10.51 -21.58
CA VAL A 109 12.23 9.76 -20.57
C VAL A 109 10.88 9.37 -21.15
N ILE A 110 10.58 8.09 -21.11
CA ILE A 110 9.32 7.51 -21.59
C ILE A 110 8.42 7.23 -20.38
N PHE A 111 7.20 7.74 -20.45
CA PHE A 111 6.10 7.45 -19.53
C PHE A 111 5.13 6.51 -20.23
N GLY A 112 4.72 5.45 -19.54
CA GLY A 112 3.80 4.48 -20.10
C GLY A 112 2.84 3.93 -19.07
N GLU A 113 1.59 3.80 -19.51
CA GLU A 113 0.49 3.24 -18.72
C GLU A 113 0.15 1.82 -19.16
N ARG A 114 0.71 1.36 -20.28
CA ARG A 114 0.44 0.04 -20.85
C ARG A 114 1.73 -0.70 -21.10
N ALA A 115 1.69 -2.01 -20.84
CA ALA A 115 2.80 -2.90 -21.15
C ALA A 115 2.32 -4.29 -21.54
N LEU A 116 3.09 -4.97 -22.39
CA LEU A 116 2.88 -6.39 -22.72
C LEU A 116 4.20 -7.15 -22.74
N ASN A 117 4.13 -8.47 -22.56
CA ASN A 117 5.27 -9.35 -22.79
C ASN A 117 5.23 -9.84 -24.25
N TYR A 118 6.20 -9.42 -25.07
CA TYR A 118 6.16 -9.74 -26.52
C TYR A 118 6.49 -11.21 -26.82
N GLU A 119 6.94 -11.97 -25.82
CA GLU A 119 7.32 -13.38 -25.92
C GLU A 119 6.14 -14.32 -25.61
N GLU A 120 4.99 -13.79 -25.20
CA GLU A 120 3.75 -14.57 -25.01
C GLU A 120 3.10 -14.94 -26.34
N GLY A 121 2.86 -16.23 -26.53
CA GLY A 121 2.29 -16.77 -27.76
C GLY A 121 2.61 -18.23 -27.95
N LYS A 122 2.37 -18.70 -29.17
CA LYS A 122 2.63 -20.08 -29.57
C LYS A 122 3.37 -20.13 -30.90
N TRP A 123 4.14 -21.19 -31.10
CA TRP A 123 4.72 -21.50 -32.40
C TRP A 123 3.76 -22.38 -33.19
N ALA A 124 3.52 -22.03 -34.45
CA ALA A 124 2.65 -22.78 -35.35
C ALA A 124 3.31 -22.96 -36.72
N MET A 125 2.94 -24.03 -37.42
CA MET A 125 3.33 -24.23 -38.81
C MET A 125 2.37 -23.46 -39.72
N LYS A 126 2.90 -22.60 -40.59
CA LYS A 126 2.16 -21.91 -41.65
C LYS A 126 2.96 -22.00 -42.95
N ASP A 127 2.37 -22.60 -43.98
CA ASP A 127 3.00 -22.80 -45.28
C ASP A 127 4.41 -23.46 -45.16
N ASP A 128 4.48 -24.56 -44.40
CA ASP A 128 5.71 -25.30 -44.06
C ASP A 128 6.81 -24.48 -43.34
N LYS A 129 6.48 -23.30 -42.83
CA LYS A 129 7.38 -22.47 -42.03
C LYS A 129 6.91 -22.38 -40.58
N LEU A 130 7.86 -22.48 -39.65
CA LEU A 130 7.59 -22.25 -38.24
C LEU A 130 7.44 -20.74 -38.01
N VAL A 131 6.24 -20.32 -37.61
CA VAL A 131 5.89 -18.91 -37.38
C VAL A 131 5.42 -18.74 -35.93
N PHE A 132 5.92 -17.70 -35.27
CA PHE A 132 5.45 -17.30 -33.95
C PHE A 132 4.13 -16.55 -34.07
N MET A 133 3.10 -17.02 -33.38
CA MET A 133 1.79 -16.40 -33.27
C MET A 133 1.65 -15.75 -31.89
N PRO A 134 1.68 -14.41 -31.79
CA PRO A 134 1.52 -13.72 -30.51
C PRO A 134 0.15 -13.98 -29.89
N GLU A 135 0.11 -14.27 -28.59
CA GLU A 135 -1.11 -14.38 -27.77
C GLU A 135 -0.92 -13.56 -26.50
N VAL A 136 -0.65 -12.28 -26.69
CA VAL A 136 -0.21 -11.37 -25.63
C VAL A 136 -1.39 -10.74 -24.88
N LYS A 137 -1.27 -10.61 -23.55
CA LYS A 137 -2.18 -9.76 -22.75
C LYS A 137 -1.55 -8.39 -22.54
N VAL A 138 -2.24 -7.33 -22.96
CA VAL A 138 -1.85 -5.96 -22.62
C VAL A 138 -2.32 -5.66 -21.20
N SER A 139 -1.39 -5.31 -20.32
CA SER A 139 -1.65 -4.83 -18.97
C SER A 139 -1.72 -3.29 -19.02
N GLU A 140 -2.70 -2.70 -18.33
CA GLU A 140 -2.99 -1.26 -18.42
C GLU A 140 -3.26 -0.66 -17.03
N VAL A 141 -2.74 0.54 -16.82
CA VAL A 141 -3.00 1.39 -15.67
C VAL A 141 -4.16 2.33 -15.99
N LYS A 142 -5.24 2.23 -15.21
CA LYS A 142 -6.39 3.13 -15.37
C LYS A 142 -6.17 4.41 -14.57
N GLY A 143 -6.29 5.55 -15.24
CA GLY A 143 -6.37 6.86 -14.59
C GLY A 143 -5.06 7.37 -14.00
N ALA A 144 -3.89 6.90 -14.46
CA ALA A 144 -2.61 7.53 -14.11
C ALA A 144 -2.46 8.93 -14.77
N SER A 145 -3.05 9.14 -15.94
CA SER A 145 -3.06 10.41 -16.68
C SER A 145 -1.66 10.91 -17.04
N MET A 146 -0.74 9.99 -17.39
CA MET A 146 0.64 10.33 -17.73
C MET A 146 0.73 11.23 -18.97
N ASP A 147 -0.08 10.99 -20.01
CA ASP A 147 -0.12 11.86 -21.20
C ASP A 147 -0.52 13.30 -20.83
N GLY A 148 -1.52 13.47 -19.95
CA GLY A 148 -1.94 14.77 -19.45
C GLY A 148 -0.82 15.51 -18.71
N PHE A 149 -0.08 14.79 -17.86
CA PHE A 149 1.10 15.34 -17.18
C PHE A 149 2.17 15.80 -18.17
N ILE A 150 2.51 14.97 -19.16
CA ILE A 150 3.56 15.29 -20.15
C ILE A 150 3.21 16.57 -20.91
N ARG A 151 1.96 16.71 -21.35
CA ARG A 151 1.48 17.91 -22.05
C ARG A 151 1.59 19.16 -21.19
N GLN A 152 1.33 19.07 -19.89
CA GLN A 152 1.44 20.19 -18.96
C GLN A 152 2.88 20.52 -18.57
N ALA A 153 3.75 19.51 -18.49
CA ALA A 153 5.13 19.70 -18.05
C ALA A 153 5.98 20.50 -19.06
N GLU A 154 5.54 20.57 -20.33
CA GLU A 154 6.24 21.23 -21.44
C GLU A 154 7.72 20.81 -21.55
N GLN A 155 8.05 19.59 -21.12
CA GLN A 155 9.41 19.04 -21.16
C GLN A 155 9.63 18.30 -22.48
N PRO A 156 10.47 18.81 -23.40
CA PRO A 156 10.63 18.22 -24.74
C PRO A 156 11.21 16.80 -24.72
N ARG A 157 11.88 16.43 -23.62
CA ARG A 157 12.46 15.09 -23.38
C ARG A 157 11.46 14.09 -22.81
N TYR A 158 10.30 14.52 -22.36
CA TYR A 158 9.26 13.62 -21.85
C TYR A 158 8.43 13.12 -23.02
N LYS A 159 8.38 11.80 -23.17
CA LYS A 159 7.68 11.11 -24.24
C LYS A 159 6.62 10.21 -23.62
N TYR A 160 5.45 10.14 -24.24
CA TYR A 160 4.50 9.08 -23.94
C TYR A 160 4.78 7.89 -24.84
N GLY A 161 4.69 6.68 -24.31
CA GLY A 161 4.70 5.48 -25.14
C GLY A 161 4.56 4.20 -24.33
N ASP A 162 3.95 3.20 -24.96
CA ASP A 162 3.68 1.93 -24.32
C ASP A 162 4.96 1.06 -24.28
N PHE A 163 5.02 0.16 -23.30
CA PHE A 163 6.18 -0.70 -23.07
C PHE A 163 5.97 -2.12 -23.63
N VAL A 164 7.04 -2.71 -24.15
CA VAL A 164 7.14 -4.14 -24.38
C VAL A 164 8.27 -4.70 -23.53
N SER A 165 8.02 -5.83 -22.86
CA SER A 165 9.04 -6.53 -22.08
C SER A 165 9.35 -7.90 -22.67
N GLY A 166 10.55 -8.38 -22.42
CA GLY A 166 10.95 -9.77 -22.69
C GLY A 166 12.00 -10.28 -21.71
N CYS A 167 12.39 -11.55 -21.84
CA CYS A 167 13.36 -12.18 -20.94
C CYS A 167 14.82 -11.86 -21.26
N ALA A 168 15.10 -11.24 -22.41
CA ALA A 168 16.46 -11.03 -22.90
C ALA A 168 16.72 -9.59 -23.31
N VAL A 169 17.98 -9.17 -23.18
CA VAL A 169 18.47 -7.93 -23.77
C VAL A 169 18.54 -8.11 -25.29
N ARG A 170 17.92 -7.19 -26.04
CA ARG A 170 17.79 -7.27 -27.49
C ARG A 170 18.67 -6.23 -28.20
N MET A 171 19.13 -6.62 -29.39
CA MET A 171 19.84 -5.77 -30.38
C MET A 171 19.08 -5.68 -31.71
N ASP A 172 17.89 -6.27 -31.76
CA ASP A 172 16.96 -6.32 -32.89
C ASP A 172 15.63 -5.64 -32.53
N ALA A 173 15.69 -4.58 -31.71
CA ALA A 173 14.50 -3.94 -31.18
C ALA A 173 13.54 -3.45 -32.28
N SER A 174 14.07 -2.96 -33.41
CA SER A 174 13.25 -2.53 -34.55
C SER A 174 12.29 -3.61 -35.05
N PHE A 175 12.76 -4.85 -35.20
CA PHE A 175 11.92 -5.96 -35.61
C PHE A 175 10.83 -6.28 -34.59
N ILE A 176 11.13 -6.15 -33.29
CA ILE A 176 10.18 -6.37 -32.20
C ILE A 176 9.11 -5.28 -32.22
N PHE A 177 9.52 -4.00 -32.29
CA PHE A 177 8.61 -2.87 -32.38
C PHE A 177 7.69 -2.99 -33.60
N ASP A 178 8.24 -3.25 -34.79
CA ASP A 178 7.44 -3.42 -36.01
C ASP A 178 6.42 -4.54 -35.88
N ARG A 179 6.83 -5.69 -35.36
CA ARG A 179 5.92 -6.80 -35.12
C ARG A 179 4.81 -6.40 -34.14
N VAL A 180 5.16 -5.84 -32.99
CA VAL A 180 4.19 -5.51 -31.93
C VAL A 180 3.23 -4.40 -32.39
N ARG A 181 3.72 -3.36 -33.07
CA ARG A 181 2.88 -2.28 -33.63
C ARG A 181 1.84 -2.82 -34.60
N ASN A 182 2.22 -3.82 -35.39
CA ASN A 182 1.35 -4.43 -36.39
C ASN A 182 0.38 -5.48 -35.82
N THR A 183 0.61 -5.98 -34.60
CA THR A 183 -0.20 -7.09 -34.05
C THR A 183 -0.96 -6.77 -32.77
N ALA A 184 -0.44 -5.91 -31.89
CA ALA A 184 -0.96 -5.81 -30.51
C ALA A 184 -0.99 -4.39 -29.94
N LEU A 185 0.05 -3.58 -30.15
CA LEU A 185 0.22 -2.31 -29.43
C LEU A 185 0.81 -1.24 -30.34
N ARG A 186 -0.05 -0.35 -30.85
CA ARG A 186 0.32 0.64 -31.88
C ARG A 186 1.31 1.69 -31.38
N ASP A 187 1.18 2.11 -30.14
CA ASP A 187 1.93 3.24 -29.56
C ASP A 187 3.14 2.77 -28.72
N VAL A 188 3.63 1.56 -29.00
CA VAL A 188 4.82 1.03 -28.34
C VAL A 188 6.06 1.86 -28.69
N ALA A 189 6.79 2.27 -27.66
CA ALA A 189 7.95 3.16 -27.77
C ALA A 189 9.18 2.68 -26.98
N ALA A 190 8.97 1.80 -26.00
CA ALA A 190 10.01 1.33 -25.10
C ALA A 190 10.09 -0.19 -25.04
N LEU A 191 11.31 -0.72 -25.03
CA LEU A 191 11.64 -2.13 -24.84
C LEU A 191 12.46 -2.31 -23.57
N ASP A 192 11.99 -3.16 -22.67
CA ASP A 192 12.62 -3.45 -21.40
C ASP A 192 12.50 -4.94 -21.01
N MET A 193 12.75 -5.25 -19.74
CA MET A 193 12.66 -6.62 -19.23
C MET A 193 11.64 -6.78 -18.08
N GLU A 194 10.90 -5.73 -17.67
CA GLU A 194 10.14 -5.73 -16.41
C GLU A 194 8.77 -5.03 -16.42
N ALA A 195 8.51 -4.07 -17.32
CA ALA A 195 7.31 -3.23 -17.28
C ALA A 195 6.00 -4.04 -17.25
N SER A 196 5.88 -5.08 -18.09
CA SER A 196 4.71 -5.95 -18.11
C SER A 196 4.55 -6.74 -16.80
N ALA A 197 5.62 -7.30 -16.26
CA ALA A 197 5.60 -7.99 -14.96
C ALA A 197 5.18 -7.06 -13.81
N PHE A 198 5.67 -5.82 -13.82
CA PHE A 198 5.29 -4.82 -12.83
C PHE A 198 3.77 -4.54 -12.83
N LEU A 199 3.20 -4.30 -14.02
CA LEU A 199 1.77 -4.02 -14.13
C LEU A 199 0.92 -5.23 -13.73
N GLN A 200 1.33 -6.44 -14.12
CA GLN A 200 0.67 -7.68 -13.69
C GLN A 200 0.78 -7.91 -12.18
N ALA A 201 1.93 -7.62 -11.57
CA ALA A 201 2.11 -7.72 -10.12
C ALA A 201 1.20 -6.74 -9.36
N CYS A 202 1.00 -5.53 -9.87
CA CYS A 202 0.02 -4.59 -9.33
C CYS A 202 -1.42 -5.15 -9.44
N GLU A 203 -1.81 -5.63 -10.63
CA GLU A 203 -3.13 -6.21 -10.88
C GLU A 203 -3.43 -7.39 -9.93
N CYS A 204 -2.49 -8.32 -9.75
CA CYS A 204 -2.71 -9.53 -8.97
C CYS A 204 -2.71 -9.29 -7.44
N THR A 205 -2.02 -8.26 -6.98
CA THR A 205 -1.94 -7.92 -5.54
C THR A 205 -2.94 -6.84 -5.11
N GLY A 206 -3.59 -6.18 -6.07
CA GLY A 206 -4.52 -5.07 -5.83
C GLY A 206 -3.83 -3.74 -5.52
N VAL A 207 -2.51 -3.65 -5.64
CA VAL A 207 -1.77 -2.40 -5.51
C VAL A 207 -2.06 -1.51 -6.72
N LYS A 208 -2.37 -0.23 -6.49
CA LYS A 208 -2.67 0.71 -7.57
C LYS A 208 -1.38 1.13 -8.27
N SER A 209 -1.20 0.77 -9.53
CA SER A 209 -0.07 1.26 -10.31
C SER A 209 -0.23 2.73 -10.64
N LEU A 210 0.85 3.50 -10.57
CA LEU A 210 0.95 4.85 -11.12
C LEU A 210 1.50 4.85 -12.54
N GLY A 211 1.93 3.70 -13.09
CA GLY A 211 2.55 3.57 -14.40
C GLY A 211 4.04 3.23 -14.34
N VAL A 212 4.69 3.33 -15.49
CA VAL A 212 6.10 3.01 -15.71
C VAL A 212 6.81 4.24 -16.26
N ILE A 213 7.97 4.59 -15.68
CA ILE A 213 8.78 5.73 -16.11
C ILE A 213 10.21 5.25 -16.33
N LYS A 214 10.70 5.31 -17.56
CA LYS A 214 12.04 4.83 -17.87
C LYS A 214 12.84 5.82 -18.71
N GLY A 215 14.12 5.94 -18.38
CA GLY A 215 15.07 6.70 -19.19
C GLY A 215 15.56 5.85 -20.35
N VAL A 216 15.76 6.46 -21.52
CA VAL A 216 16.30 5.76 -22.69
C VAL A 216 17.82 5.64 -22.57
N SER A 217 18.34 4.44 -22.32
CA SER A 217 19.79 4.20 -22.22
C SER A 217 20.44 3.84 -23.55
N ASP A 218 19.67 3.26 -24.47
CA ASP A 218 20.12 2.81 -25.79
C ASP A 218 18.96 2.71 -26.79
N MET A 219 19.26 2.39 -28.05
CA MET A 219 18.29 2.24 -29.15
C MET A 219 17.96 0.79 -29.50
N GLY A 220 18.41 -0.17 -28.68
CA GLY A 220 18.14 -1.59 -28.89
C GLY A 220 18.66 -2.14 -30.22
N ASP A 221 19.72 -1.53 -30.76
CA ASP A 221 20.36 -1.89 -32.03
C ASP A 221 21.74 -2.54 -31.79
N HIS A 222 22.47 -2.84 -32.86
CA HIS A 222 23.82 -3.42 -32.80
C HIS A 222 24.87 -2.46 -32.21
N ASN A 223 24.55 -1.17 -32.04
CA ASN A 223 25.45 -0.19 -31.43
C ASN A 223 25.44 -0.25 -29.89
N LYS A 224 24.68 -1.18 -29.29
CA LYS A 224 24.49 -1.35 -27.85
C LYS A 224 25.77 -1.58 -27.00
N GLY A 225 26.95 -1.71 -27.61
CA GLY A 225 28.24 -1.72 -26.92
C GLY A 225 28.98 -0.38 -26.88
N LEU A 226 28.62 0.59 -27.74
CA LEU A 226 29.31 1.86 -27.89
C LEU A 226 28.63 2.94 -27.03
N GLY A 227 28.92 2.93 -25.73
CA GLY A 227 28.50 4.02 -24.83
C GLY A 227 27.22 3.78 -24.03
N HIS A 228 26.67 2.56 -24.01
CA HIS A 228 25.57 2.21 -23.08
C HIS A 228 25.89 2.62 -21.64
N ASP A 229 27.10 2.32 -21.15
CA ASP A 229 27.53 2.68 -19.80
C ASP A 229 27.63 4.19 -19.58
N LYS A 230 27.89 4.96 -20.65
CA LYS A 230 27.95 6.42 -20.62
C LYS A 230 26.55 7.02 -20.43
N HIS A 231 25.53 6.44 -21.05
CA HIS A 231 24.16 6.97 -21.05
C HIS A 231 23.25 6.36 -19.99
N TYR A 232 23.58 5.18 -19.45
CA TYR A 232 22.78 4.49 -18.43
C TYR A 232 22.49 5.36 -17.20
N ARG A 233 23.53 5.92 -16.56
CA ARG A 233 23.36 6.75 -15.36
C ARG A 233 22.62 8.07 -15.66
N PRO A 234 22.99 8.85 -16.69
CA PRO A 234 22.23 10.05 -17.08
C PRO A 234 20.75 9.78 -17.38
N ALA A 235 20.44 8.72 -18.14
CA ALA A 235 19.06 8.34 -18.46
C ALA A 235 18.28 8.00 -17.18
N LEU A 236 18.89 7.24 -16.26
CA LEU A 236 18.27 6.88 -15.00
C LEU A 236 18.05 8.10 -14.07
N CYS A 237 19.02 9.02 -13.97
CA CYS A 237 18.85 10.25 -13.21
C CYS A 237 17.69 11.11 -13.75
N ARG A 238 17.53 11.19 -15.08
CA ARG A 238 16.40 11.91 -15.67
C ARG A 238 15.07 11.21 -15.42
N ALA A 239 15.03 9.87 -15.51
CA ALA A 239 13.84 9.09 -15.17
C ALA A 239 13.44 9.28 -13.70
N ALA A 240 14.44 9.35 -12.81
CA ALA A 240 14.27 9.66 -11.41
C ALA A 240 13.65 11.06 -11.20
N GLU A 241 14.23 12.10 -11.79
CA GLU A 241 13.68 13.48 -11.72
C GLU A 241 12.25 13.57 -12.28
N ALA A 242 12.00 12.90 -13.40
CA ALA A 242 10.70 12.83 -14.06
C ALA A 242 9.65 12.12 -13.19
N ALA A 243 10.03 11.00 -12.57
CA ALA A 243 9.17 10.28 -11.63
C ALA A 243 8.85 11.15 -10.40
N LYS A 244 9.81 11.89 -9.86
CA LYS A 244 9.57 12.87 -8.79
C LYS A 244 8.47 13.86 -9.15
N ALA A 245 8.60 14.48 -10.32
CA ALA A 245 7.70 15.51 -10.80
C ALA A 245 6.31 14.94 -11.02
N PHE A 246 6.22 13.76 -11.64
CA PHE A 246 4.94 13.08 -11.87
C PHE A 246 4.26 12.63 -10.59
N ILE A 247 4.99 12.04 -9.64
CA ILE A 247 4.41 11.63 -8.34
C ILE A 247 3.81 12.84 -7.63
N LYS A 248 4.54 13.97 -7.58
CA LYS A 248 4.03 15.21 -6.98
C LYS A 248 2.77 15.71 -7.68
N TYR A 249 2.82 15.84 -9.00
CA TYR A 249 1.64 16.21 -9.81
C TYR A 249 0.46 15.30 -9.53
N LYS A 250 0.72 13.99 -9.49
CA LYS A 250 -0.33 13.00 -9.33
C LYS A 250 -0.97 13.09 -7.96
N TRP A 251 -0.18 13.23 -6.91
CA TRP A 251 -0.69 13.37 -5.56
C TRP A 251 -1.51 14.65 -5.37
N GLU A 252 -1.13 15.75 -6.03
CA GLU A 252 -1.85 17.02 -6.00
C GLU A 252 -3.18 16.99 -6.78
N THR A 253 -3.32 16.07 -7.75
CA THR A 253 -4.49 15.98 -8.64
C THR A 253 -5.36 14.76 -8.38
N MET A 254 -4.89 13.82 -7.57
CA MET A 254 -5.72 12.73 -7.09
C MET A 254 -6.84 13.32 -6.24
N PRO A 255 -8.11 12.92 -6.48
CA PRO A 255 -9.15 13.15 -5.50
C PRO A 255 -8.67 12.57 -4.16
N GLU A 256 -9.03 13.18 -3.04
CA GLU A 256 -8.94 12.49 -1.76
C GLU A 256 -9.77 11.21 -1.89
N THR A 257 -9.12 10.10 -2.21
CA THR A 257 -9.79 8.82 -2.20
C THR A 257 -9.95 8.48 -0.73
N ASP A 258 -11.20 8.39 -0.28
CA ASP A 258 -11.54 7.64 0.91
C ASP A 258 -10.84 6.29 0.78
N VAL A 259 -9.75 6.12 1.52
CA VAL A 259 -9.09 4.82 1.62
C VAL A 259 -10.18 3.91 2.17
N ASP A 260 -10.57 2.90 1.39
CA ASP A 260 -11.57 1.93 1.82
C ASP A 260 -11.01 1.15 3.02
N ARG A 261 -11.28 1.69 4.21
CA ARG A 261 -10.90 1.12 5.50
C ARG A 261 -11.88 0.06 5.96
N SER A 262 -12.94 -0.26 5.18
CA SER A 262 -13.97 -1.22 5.60
C SER A 262 -13.41 -2.62 5.89
N LYS A 263 -12.26 -2.95 5.30
CA LYS A 263 -11.55 -4.22 5.48
C LYS A 263 -10.43 -4.17 6.51
N GLU A 264 -10.12 -3.00 7.07
CA GLU A 264 -9.14 -2.90 8.15
C GLU A 264 -9.65 -3.64 9.38
N PHE A 265 -8.75 -4.35 10.05
CA PHE A 265 -9.13 -5.32 11.07
C PHE A 265 -9.89 -4.67 12.24
N GLY A 266 -9.45 -3.50 12.70
CA GLY A 266 -10.11 -2.71 13.73
C GLY A 266 -11.53 -2.27 13.35
N VAL A 267 -11.77 -1.96 12.06
CA VAL A 267 -13.09 -1.58 11.53
C VAL A 267 -14.03 -2.78 11.51
N VAL A 268 -13.53 -3.94 11.04
CA VAL A 268 -14.30 -5.19 11.06
C VAL A 268 -14.65 -5.61 12.49
N LEU A 269 -13.71 -5.48 13.42
CA LEU A 269 -13.95 -5.73 14.85
C LEU A 269 -15.02 -4.79 15.42
N ALA A 270 -14.95 -3.50 15.12
CA ALA A 270 -15.91 -2.51 15.60
C ALA A 270 -17.33 -2.82 15.14
N GLN A 271 -17.51 -3.19 13.88
CA GLN A 271 -18.80 -3.59 13.33
C GLN A 271 -19.39 -4.79 14.07
N GLY A 272 -18.60 -5.88 14.18
CA GLY A 272 -19.05 -7.09 14.87
C GLY A 272 -19.33 -6.86 16.37
N TYR A 273 -18.55 -6.00 17.01
CA TYR A 273 -18.73 -5.65 18.42
C TYR A 273 -19.98 -4.79 18.66
N PHE A 274 -20.24 -3.81 17.79
CA PHE A 274 -21.45 -2.97 17.87
C PHE A 274 -22.72 -3.83 17.77
N ASP A 275 -22.84 -4.62 16.70
CA ASP A 275 -24.03 -5.41 16.39
C ASP A 275 -24.32 -6.49 17.45
N ASN A 276 -23.27 -7.09 18.01
CA ASN A 276 -23.43 -8.22 18.94
C ASN A 276 -23.47 -7.84 20.41
N PHE A 277 -22.95 -6.66 20.78
CA PHE A 277 -22.85 -6.26 22.18
C PHE A 277 -23.52 -4.91 22.45
N ILE A 278 -23.03 -3.81 21.86
CA ILE A 278 -23.48 -2.45 22.21
C ILE A 278 -24.98 -2.29 21.97
N ASP A 279 -25.45 -2.58 20.75
CA ASP A 279 -26.86 -2.42 20.39
C ASP A 279 -27.75 -3.25 21.33
N ARG A 280 -27.32 -4.47 21.69
CA ARG A 280 -28.06 -5.34 22.62
C ARG A 280 -28.08 -4.81 24.05
N VAL A 281 -26.96 -4.27 24.55
CA VAL A 281 -26.91 -3.67 25.89
C VAL A 281 -27.84 -2.46 25.94
N VAL A 282 -27.77 -1.58 24.95
CA VAL A 282 -28.63 -0.39 24.86
C VAL A 282 -30.11 -0.77 24.79
N GLN A 283 -30.48 -1.74 23.94
CA GLN A 283 -31.86 -2.24 23.86
C GLN A 283 -32.36 -2.76 25.21
N LYS A 284 -31.56 -3.56 25.92
CA LYS A 284 -31.93 -4.10 27.23
C LYS A 284 -32.09 -3.03 28.29
N LEU A 285 -31.18 -2.05 28.31
CA LEU A 285 -31.29 -0.90 29.20
C LEU A 285 -32.57 -0.11 28.92
N ASN A 286 -32.91 0.11 27.64
CA ASN A 286 -34.13 0.81 27.25
C ASN A 286 -35.42 0.04 27.57
N THR A 287 -35.40 -1.30 27.56
CA THR A 287 -36.57 -2.10 27.95
C THR A 287 -36.84 -2.17 29.45
N GLY A 288 -35.96 -1.61 30.30
CA GLY A 288 -36.13 -1.60 31.75
C GLY A 288 -36.13 -3.00 32.41
N GLY A 289 -35.61 -4.01 31.71
CA GLY A 289 -35.61 -5.41 32.16
C GLY A 289 -34.59 -5.76 33.26
N TYR A 290 -33.92 -4.75 33.83
CA TYR A 290 -32.89 -4.92 34.86
C TYR A 290 -33.37 -4.35 36.20
N LYS A 291 -33.03 -5.04 37.30
CA LYS A 291 -33.27 -4.56 38.66
C LYS A 291 -31.94 -4.10 39.24
N THR A 292 -31.69 -2.81 39.19
CA THR A 292 -30.59 -2.17 39.93
C THR A 292 -31.18 -1.06 40.78
N GLU A 293 -30.60 -0.80 41.95
CA GLU A 293 -30.99 0.36 42.78
C GLU A 293 -30.49 1.67 42.15
N ILE A 294 -29.48 1.58 41.27
CA ILE A 294 -28.84 2.71 40.62
C ILE A 294 -29.45 2.92 39.22
N ALA A 295 -29.94 4.14 38.97
CA ALA A 295 -30.38 4.56 37.64
C ALA A 295 -29.17 4.69 36.69
N VAL A 296 -29.18 3.90 35.60
CA VAL A 296 -28.12 3.91 34.58
C VAL A 296 -28.25 5.17 33.71
N LYS A 297 -27.19 5.97 33.66
CA LYS A 297 -27.08 7.22 32.88
C LYS A 297 -26.49 7.02 31.48
N GLY A 298 -25.83 5.89 31.24
CA GLY A 298 -25.23 5.60 29.94
C GLY A 298 -24.26 4.41 29.96
N LEU A 299 -23.75 4.08 28.77
CA LEU A 299 -22.72 3.10 28.50
C LEU A 299 -21.39 3.80 28.15
N ARG A 300 -20.30 3.30 28.72
CA ARG A 300 -18.94 3.80 28.53
C ARG A 300 -18.05 2.66 28.04
N ILE A 301 -17.57 2.78 26.80
CA ILE A 301 -16.68 1.80 26.18
C ILE A 301 -15.26 2.27 26.42
N VAL A 302 -14.52 1.56 27.27
CA VAL A 302 -13.19 1.99 27.72
C VAL A 302 -12.13 1.49 26.77
N LEU A 303 -11.31 2.39 26.24
CA LEU A 303 -10.14 1.99 25.45
C LEU A 303 -9.00 1.47 26.36
N PRO A 304 -8.15 0.55 25.87
CA PRO A 304 -7.01 0.07 26.65
C PRO A 304 -6.09 1.22 27.06
N LYS A 305 -5.39 1.06 28.17
CA LYS A 305 -4.40 2.06 28.62
C LYS A 305 -3.24 2.16 27.63
N LYS A 306 -2.87 3.38 27.24
CA LYS A 306 -1.63 3.62 26.48
C LYS A 306 -0.41 3.34 27.35
N ARG A 307 0.61 2.72 26.79
CA ARG A 307 1.91 2.45 27.43
C ARG A 307 3.02 2.97 26.53
N THR A 308 3.97 3.67 27.12
CA THR A 308 5.22 4.01 26.44
C THR A 308 6.09 2.76 26.37
N ARG A 309 6.51 2.38 25.16
CA ARG A 309 7.37 1.21 24.99
C ARG A 309 8.74 1.50 25.60
N ARG A 310 9.28 0.59 26.41
CA ARG A 310 10.57 0.79 27.09
C ARG A 310 11.66 1.01 26.03
N GLY A 311 12.24 2.22 25.98
CA GLY A 311 13.28 2.59 25.02
C GLY A 311 12.77 3.16 23.68
N SER A 312 11.47 3.40 23.51
CA SER A 312 10.95 4.17 22.37
C SER A 312 10.11 5.36 22.84
N ARG A 313 9.95 6.36 21.96
CA ARG A 313 9.00 7.47 22.16
C ARG A 313 7.59 7.12 21.67
N GLU A 314 7.37 5.89 21.22
CA GLU A 314 6.08 5.46 20.68
C GLU A 314 5.18 4.95 21.82
N GLU A 315 3.94 5.41 21.79
CA GLU A 315 2.86 4.91 22.64
C GLU A 315 2.14 3.75 21.93
N ASP A 316 1.81 2.71 22.68
CA ASP A 316 1.01 1.58 22.21
C ASP A 316 -0.12 1.28 23.19
N TYR A 317 -1.21 0.70 22.70
CA TYR A 317 -2.34 0.30 23.51
C TYR A 317 -2.06 -1.05 24.19
N ASN A 318 -2.20 -1.12 25.51
CA ASN A 318 -2.08 -2.37 26.25
C ASN A 318 -3.34 -3.24 26.13
N VAL A 319 -3.60 -3.76 24.93
CA VAL A 319 -4.81 -4.57 24.65
C VAL A 319 -4.94 -5.80 25.56
N GLU A 320 -3.83 -6.35 26.04
CA GLU A 320 -3.80 -7.52 26.92
C GLU A 320 -4.43 -7.27 28.31
N SER A 321 -4.59 -6.00 28.74
CA SER A 321 -5.33 -5.71 29.98
C SER A 321 -6.81 -6.07 29.91
N PHE A 322 -7.35 -6.33 28.71
CA PHE A 322 -8.73 -6.78 28.52
C PHE A 322 -8.84 -8.28 28.26
N SER A 323 -7.76 -9.05 28.46
CA SER A 323 -7.86 -10.51 28.51
C SER A 323 -8.79 -10.94 29.66
N PRO A 324 -9.46 -12.10 29.59
CA PRO A 324 -10.41 -12.53 30.63
C PRO A 324 -9.81 -12.55 32.05
N ILE A 325 -8.54 -12.96 32.18
CA ILE A 325 -7.83 -12.99 33.46
C ILE A 325 -7.55 -11.57 33.96
N ALA A 326 -7.06 -10.69 33.09
CA ALA A 326 -6.77 -9.31 33.46
C ALA A 326 -8.04 -8.51 33.78
N LEU A 327 -9.14 -8.80 33.08
CA LEU A 327 -10.43 -8.15 33.29
C LEU A 327 -10.99 -8.45 34.69
N ALA A 328 -10.89 -9.70 35.17
CA ALA A 328 -11.32 -10.05 36.53
C ALA A 328 -10.57 -9.24 37.60
N LEU A 329 -9.25 -9.06 37.42
CA LEU A 329 -8.43 -8.22 38.31
C LEU A 329 -8.82 -6.74 38.21
N LEU A 330 -9.11 -6.26 37.01
CA LEU A 330 -9.52 -4.88 36.75
C LEU A 330 -10.86 -4.57 37.44
N VAL A 331 -11.85 -5.46 37.29
CA VAL A 331 -13.16 -5.38 37.96
C VAL A 331 -12.97 -5.29 39.48
N GLN A 332 -12.13 -6.14 40.06
CA GLN A 332 -11.84 -6.11 41.48
C GLN A 332 -11.11 -4.82 41.91
N GLN A 333 -10.08 -4.40 41.16
CA GLN A 333 -9.25 -3.24 41.48
C GLN A 333 -10.05 -1.93 41.45
N HIS A 334 -11.00 -1.80 40.52
CA HIS A 334 -11.81 -0.60 40.35
C HIS A 334 -13.19 -0.69 41.01
N GLY A 335 -13.44 -1.75 41.79
CA GLY A 335 -14.68 -1.91 42.56
C GLY A 335 -15.93 -1.94 41.68
N LEU A 336 -15.85 -2.56 40.50
CA LEU A 336 -16.97 -2.62 39.57
C LEU A 336 -18.00 -3.65 40.02
N GLU A 337 -19.28 -3.30 39.93
CA GLU A 337 -20.39 -4.22 40.26
C GLU A 337 -20.83 -4.95 38.99
N GLU A 338 -20.83 -6.29 39.01
CA GLU A 338 -21.36 -7.08 37.88
C GLU A 338 -22.89 -7.16 37.96
N VAL A 339 -23.56 -6.75 36.88
CA VAL A 339 -25.01 -6.74 36.76
C VAL A 339 -25.45 -7.58 35.56
N ALA A 340 -26.44 -8.44 35.80
CA ALA A 340 -27.06 -9.27 34.80
C ALA A 340 -28.23 -8.55 34.10
N LEU A 341 -28.04 -8.13 32.85
CA LEU A 341 -29.12 -7.60 32.01
C LEU A 341 -29.91 -8.77 31.39
N LYS A 342 -31.11 -9.01 31.93
CA LYS A 342 -32.05 -10.02 31.44
C LYS A 342 -32.66 -9.58 30.10
N GLY A 343 -33.06 -10.55 29.29
CA GLY A 343 -33.72 -10.33 28.00
C GLY A 343 -33.20 -11.25 26.91
N PRO A 344 -33.94 -11.37 25.78
CA PRO A 344 -33.49 -12.15 24.63
C PRO A 344 -32.23 -11.54 23.98
N PRO A 345 -31.45 -12.33 23.24
CA PRO A 345 -31.52 -13.79 23.10
C PRO A 345 -30.97 -14.56 24.32
N ARG A 346 -30.13 -13.91 25.15
CA ARG A 346 -29.51 -14.47 26.36
C ARG A 346 -29.25 -13.35 27.36
N GLN A 347 -29.09 -13.66 28.64
CA GLN A 347 -28.58 -12.72 29.63
C GLN A 347 -27.23 -12.14 29.19
N THR A 348 -27.02 -10.84 29.43
CA THR A 348 -25.73 -10.15 29.19
C THR A 348 -25.24 -9.63 30.52
N ASN A 349 -24.06 -10.05 30.95
CA ASN A 349 -23.42 -9.48 32.12
C ASN A 349 -22.69 -8.20 31.71
N VAL A 350 -22.85 -7.15 32.50
CA VAL A 350 -22.19 -5.86 32.32
C VAL A 350 -21.61 -5.40 33.64
N TYR A 351 -20.70 -4.43 33.62
CA TYR A 351 -20.12 -3.87 34.84
C TYR A 351 -20.65 -2.46 35.08
N LEU A 352 -20.92 -2.12 36.33
CA LEU A 352 -21.30 -0.77 36.76
C LEU A 352 -20.13 -0.07 37.46
N LYS A 353 -19.94 1.20 37.13
CA LYS A 353 -19.14 2.17 37.90
C LYS A 353 -19.99 3.41 38.16
N GLY A 354 -20.43 3.56 39.41
CA GLY A 354 -21.42 4.59 39.75
C GLY A 354 -22.71 4.41 38.94
N SER A 355 -23.14 5.45 38.23
CA SER A 355 -24.35 5.41 37.39
C SER A 355 -24.10 4.97 35.94
N PHE A 356 -22.91 4.50 35.59
CA PHE A 356 -22.57 4.13 34.21
C PHE A 356 -22.33 2.63 34.08
N VAL A 357 -22.86 2.07 32.99
CA VAL A 357 -22.39 0.77 32.51
C VAL A 357 -21.04 1.00 31.85
N VAL A 358 -20.06 0.17 32.21
CA VAL A 358 -18.71 0.21 31.69
C VAL A 358 -18.45 -1.11 30.96
N ASP A 359 -17.95 -1.01 29.73
CA ASP A 359 -17.47 -2.16 28.97
C ASP A 359 -15.99 -2.03 28.61
N PHE A 360 -15.30 -3.16 28.65
CA PHE A 360 -13.93 -3.32 28.21
C PHE A 360 -13.94 -4.27 27.00
N PRO A 361 -13.71 -3.79 25.76
CA PRO A 361 -13.86 -4.61 24.56
C PRO A 361 -12.91 -5.81 24.52
N THR A 362 -13.34 -6.94 25.08
CA THR A 362 -12.55 -8.19 25.16
C THR A 362 -12.26 -8.81 23.79
N THR A 363 -13.00 -8.37 22.76
CA THR A 363 -12.74 -8.72 21.36
C THR A 363 -11.44 -8.12 20.82
N LEU A 364 -10.94 -7.02 21.38
CA LEU A 364 -9.69 -6.40 20.96
C LEU A 364 -8.49 -7.34 21.19
N PRO A 365 -8.20 -7.87 22.39
CA PRO A 365 -7.08 -8.79 22.58
C PRO A 365 -7.17 -10.02 21.68
N ALA A 366 -8.32 -10.69 21.62
CA ALA A 366 -8.48 -11.91 20.82
C ALA A 366 -8.36 -11.63 19.31
N GLY A 367 -8.96 -10.54 18.83
CA GLY A 367 -8.89 -10.16 17.43
C GLY A 367 -7.49 -9.74 17.02
N LEU A 368 -6.87 -8.83 17.79
CA LEU A 368 -5.57 -8.27 17.46
C LEU A 368 -4.41 -9.26 17.71
N ALA A 369 -4.65 -10.37 18.41
CA ALA A 369 -3.68 -11.47 18.54
C ALA A 369 -3.41 -12.19 17.21
N ILE A 370 -4.35 -12.14 16.25
CA ILE A 370 -4.21 -12.77 14.93
C ILE A 370 -3.31 -11.94 14.00
N LEU A 371 -3.11 -10.66 14.32
CA LEU A 371 -2.29 -9.77 13.52
C LEU A 371 -0.84 -10.26 13.45
N THR A 372 -0.31 -10.23 12.23
CA THR A 372 1.08 -10.60 11.94
C THR A 372 2.05 -9.58 12.50
N ALA A 373 3.29 -10.02 12.76
CA ALA A 373 4.36 -9.11 13.12
C ALA A 373 4.52 -8.03 12.03
N GLY A 374 4.36 -6.76 12.41
CA GLY A 374 4.35 -5.61 11.50
C GLY A 374 3.00 -4.90 11.34
N GLU A 375 1.87 -5.50 11.75
CA GLU A 375 0.58 -4.82 11.84
C GLU A 375 0.49 -4.02 13.14
N ARG A 376 0.37 -2.70 13.01
CA ARG A 376 0.35 -1.75 14.12
C ARG A 376 -0.94 -1.88 14.94
N ARG A 377 -0.87 -2.60 16.08
CA ARG A 377 -1.99 -2.79 17.01
C ARG A 377 -2.61 -1.46 17.43
N ASP A 378 -1.78 -0.47 17.71
CA ASP A 378 -2.19 0.90 18.03
C ASP A 378 -3.06 1.52 16.94
N LYS A 379 -2.64 1.43 15.67
CA LYS A 379 -3.42 1.90 14.53
C LYS A 379 -4.77 1.19 14.45
N GLN A 380 -4.81 -0.12 14.72
CA GLN A 380 -6.05 -0.88 14.67
C GLN A 380 -7.00 -0.54 15.83
N VAL A 381 -6.48 -0.17 17.00
CA VAL A 381 -7.30 0.35 18.11
C VAL A 381 -7.88 1.74 17.78
N GLU A 382 -7.10 2.62 17.16
CA GLU A 382 -7.62 3.92 16.70
C GLU A 382 -8.68 3.74 15.60
N LEU A 383 -8.47 2.85 14.62
CA LEU A 383 -9.48 2.52 13.61
C LEU A 383 -10.75 1.91 14.22
N PHE A 384 -10.60 1.06 15.25
CA PHE A 384 -11.73 0.54 16.02
C PHE A 384 -12.50 1.66 16.70
N LYS A 385 -11.81 2.61 17.34
CA LYS A 385 -12.41 3.78 18.00
C LYS A 385 -13.15 4.67 17.01
N GLU A 386 -12.51 5.04 15.89
CA GLU A 386 -13.09 5.88 14.84
C GLU A 386 -14.34 5.22 14.27
N SER A 387 -14.23 3.96 13.82
CA SER A 387 -15.37 3.22 13.26
C SER A 387 -16.51 3.03 14.25
N LEU A 388 -16.21 2.94 15.54
CA LEU A 388 -17.23 2.79 16.56
C LEU A 388 -17.92 4.11 16.89
N ALA A 389 -17.19 5.23 16.89
CA ALA A 389 -17.73 6.57 17.10
C ALA A 389 -18.86 6.89 16.12
N ASP A 390 -18.65 6.61 14.83
CA ASP A 390 -19.65 6.80 13.78
C ASP A 390 -20.94 5.98 14.03
N LYS A 391 -20.79 4.77 14.58
CA LYS A 391 -21.94 3.88 14.85
C LYS A 391 -22.72 4.28 16.07
N ILE A 392 -22.05 4.75 17.12
CA ILE A 392 -22.69 5.13 18.38
C ILE A 392 -23.23 6.55 18.37
N GLU A 393 -22.95 7.36 17.35
CA GLU A 393 -23.44 8.73 17.19
C GLU A 393 -24.96 8.81 17.37
N ALA A 394 -25.69 7.82 16.86
CA ALA A 394 -27.16 7.71 16.98
C ALA A 394 -27.66 7.64 18.44
N PHE A 395 -26.80 7.29 19.40
CA PHE A 395 -27.12 7.23 20.82
C PHE A 395 -26.72 8.48 21.61
N GLY A 396 -26.11 9.48 20.97
CA GLY A 396 -25.65 10.71 21.63
C GLY A 396 -24.74 10.45 22.83
N ASP A 397 -24.90 11.22 23.91
CA ASP A 397 -24.10 11.08 25.14
C ASP A 397 -24.38 9.80 25.95
N PHE A 398 -25.42 9.05 25.57
CA PHE A 398 -25.76 7.81 26.27
C PHE A 398 -24.66 6.77 26.07
N VAL A 399 -24.13 6.61 24.85
CA VAL A 399 -23.02 5.69 24.55
C VAL A 399 -21.79 6.49 24.17
N ARG A 400 -20.68 6.31 24.89
CA ARG A 400 -19.42 7.02 24.59
C ARG A 400 -18.23 6.07 24.64
N VAL A 401 -17.32 6.21 23.67
CA VAL A 401 -15.96 5.67 23.80
C VAL A 401 -15.15 6.64 24.64
N ILE A 402 -14.49 6.14 25.69
CA ILE A 402 -13.71 6.96 26.62
C ILE A 402 -12.28 6.45 26.76
N THR A 403 -11.37 7.34 27.11
CA THR A 403 -9.99 6.97 27.43
C THR A 403 -9.90 6.27 28.79
N TRP A 404 -8.73 5.68 29.07
CA TRP A 404 -8.47 5.05 30.35
C TRP A 404 -8.53 6.06 31.51
N GLU A 405 -8.03 7.27 31.29
CA GLU A 405 -8.01 8.36 32.27
C GLU A 405 -9.42 8.88 32.56
N GLU A 406 -10.26 9.00 31.53
CA GLU A 406 -11.68 9.32 31.70
C GLU A 406 -12.41 8.23 32.49
N PHE A 407 -12.10 6.95 32.25
CA PHE A 407 -12.63 5.84 33.03
C PHE A 407 -12.20 5.89 34.49
N GLU A 408 -10.94 6.20 34.78
CA GLU A 408 -10.44 6.34 36.16
C GLU A 408 -11.19 7.46 36.92
N ALA A 409 -11.62 8.51 36.21
CA ALA A 409 -12.33 9.67 36.76
C ALA A 409 -13.85 9.51 36.95
N LEU A 410 -14.47 8.46 36.39
CA LEU A 410 -15.89 8.10 36.65
C LEU A 410 -16.11 7.69 38.10
#